data_AF-A0A3C1DIW1-F1
#
_entry.id   AF-A0A3C1DIW1-F1
#
_cell.length_a   1.000
_cell.length_b   1.000
_cell.length_c   1.000
_cell.angle_alpha   90.00
_cell.angle_beta   90.00
_cell.angle_gamma   90.00
#
_symmetry.space_group_name_H-M   'P 1'
#
loop_
_entity.id
_entity.type
_entity.pdbx_description
1 polymer ?
#
loop_
_entity_poly.entity_id
_entity_poly.type
_entity_poly.pdbx_seq_one_letter_code
_entity_poly.pdbx_strand_id
1 'polypeptide(L)'
;LGEFKACDDTAFGKRIWVRHMPDAPLLASNRLWDRTERVFGPLFEARDADTGVGVHLMMAALIRARREQTYEVESLSLMLTSEHWIPVEGVHELPLIQALVAQQRRFVKPLRYDARSVSEFATALLLDAGPVAVPLHLLSPFMSPAERLAKERAISASGAAAWVWRTEDSMPALPSSPTGNP
;
A
#
# COMPACT_ATOMS: atom_id res chain seq x y z
N LEU A 1 16.50 0.17 -1.70
CA LEU A 1 15.17 0.28 -1.06
C LEU A 1 15.28 1.21 0.12
N GLY A 2 14.32 2.11 0.32
CA GLY A 2 14.20 2.82 1.58
C GLY A 2 13.01 3.73 1.74
N GLU A 3 12.81 4.23 2.95
CA GLU A 3 11.66 5.06 3.27
C GLU A 3 11.87 6.50 2.77
N PHE A 4 10.94 6.97 1.94
CA PHE A 4 10.90 8.33 1.44
C PHE A 4 10.68 9.32 2.59
N LYS A 5 11.59 10.28 2.73
CA LYS A 5 11.54 11.31 3.76
C LYS A 5 11.00 12.63 3.23
N ALA A 6 11.54 13.13 2.13
CA ALA A 6 11.16 14.41 1.53
C ALA A 6 11.83 14.54 0.17
N CYS A 7 11.44 15.56 -0.58
CA CYS A 7 12.20 16.04 -1.72
C CYS A 7 12.26 17.56 -1.76
N ASP A 8 13.39 18.10 -2.22
CA ASP A 8 13.58 19.53 -2.45
C ASP A 8 13.79 19.80 -3.95
N ASP A 9 13.42 21.00 -4.38
CA ASP A 9 13.74 21.49 -5.71
C ASP A 9 15.24 21.73 -5.92
N THR A 10 15.68 21.49 -7.15
CA THR A 10 17.02 21.80 -7.63
C THR A 10 16.93 22.42 -9.02
N ALA A 11 18.04 22.97 -9.53
CA ALA A 11 18.07 23.56 -10.88
C ALA A 11 17.70 22.59 -12.02
N PHE A 12 17.84 21.27 -11.81
CA PHE A 12 17.68 20.27 -12.87
C PHE A 12 16.69 19.14 -12.52
N GLY A 13 15.95 19.27 -11.42
CA GLY A 13 15.25 18.12 -10.86
C GLY A 13 14.88 18.26 -9.40
N LYS A 14 14.72 17.11 -8.74
CA LYS A 14 14.54 17.00 -7.31
C LYS A 14 15.74 16.35 -6.63
N ARG A 15 15.99 16.78 -5.40
CA ARG A 15 16.83 16.06 -4.43
C ARG A 15 15.91 15.27 -3.51
N ILE A 16 16.02 13.94 -3.52
CA ILE A 16 15.20 13.02 -2.74
C ILE A 16 15.99 12.59 -1.50
N TRP A 17 15.35 12.70 -0.33
CA TRP A 17 15.88 12.26 0.94
C TRP A 17 15.26 10.93 1.36
N VAL A 18 16.10 10.00 1.81
CA VAL A 18 15.71 8.70 2.33
C VAL A 18 16.02 8.67 3.83
N ARG A 19 15.07 8.25 4.68
CA ARG A 19 15.18 8.42 6.14
C ARG A 19 16.47 7.84 6.73
N HIS A 20 16.88 6.65 6.27
CA HIS A 20 18.07 5.95 6.75
C HIS A 20 19.34 6.21 5.93
N MET A 21 19.28 7.17 5.00
CA MET A 21 20.44 7.59 4.20
C MET A 21 20.48 9.13 4.12
N PRO A 22 20.69 9.82 5.26
CA PRO A 22 20.64 11.27 5.30
C PRO A 22 21.83 11.94 4.60
N ASP A 23 23.00 11.30 4.54
CA ASP A 23 24.23 11.95 4.04
C ASP A 23 24.43 11.82 2.53
N ALA A 24 23.59 11.04 1.84
CA ALA A 24 23.73 10.75 0.42
C ALA A 24 22.37 10.85 -0.30
N PRO A 25 21.81 12.06 -0.50
CA PRO A 25 20.54 12.21 -1.17
C PRO A 25 20.61 11.75 -2.63
N LEU A 26 19.47 11.33 -3.18
CA LEU A 26 19.34 10.88 -4.56
C LEU A 26 18.86 12.03 -5.45
N LEU A 27 19.43 12.18 -6.64
CA LEU A 27 19.04 13.20 -7.61
C LEU A 27 18.11 12.62 -8.67
N ALA A 28 16.93 13.19 -8.86
CA ALA A 28 16.00 12.80 -9.91
C ALA A 28 15.78 13.94 -10.89
N SER A 29 15.85 13.67 -12.20
CA SER A 29 15.53 14.68 -13.22
C SER A 29 14.06 15.14 -13.13
N ASN A 30 13.77 16.37 -13.59
CA ASN A 30 12.39 16.88 -13.67
C ASN A 30 11.46 15.87 -14.38
N ARG A 31 11.86 15.37 -15.54
CA ARG A 31 11.08 14.39 -16.31
C ARG A 31 10.73 13.13 -15.52
N LEU A 32 11.67 12.61 -14.73
CA LEU A 32 11.42 11.44 -13.88
C LEU A 32 10.47 11.80 -12.74
N TRP A 33 10.65 12.96 -12.14
CA TRP A 33 9.83 13.41 -11.02
C TRP A 33 8.40 13.72 -11.43
N ASP A 34 8.19 14.44 -12.54
CA ASP A 34 6.86 14.73 -13.10
C ASP A 34 6.08 13.43 -13.37
N ARG A 35 6.77 12.40 -13.90
CA ARG A 35 6.18 11.08 -14.08
C ARG A 35 5.85 10.40 -12.75
N THR A 36 6.71 10.56 -11.76
CA THR A 36 6.54 9.99 -10.41
C THR A 36 5.33 10.61 -9.73
N GLU A 37 5.21 11.94 -9.69
CA GLU A 37 4.06 12.63 -9.12
C GLU A 37 2.76 12.26 -9.85
N ARG A 38 2.79 12.17 -11.18
CA ARG A 38 1.61 11.76 -11.94
C ARG A 38 1.15 10.34 -11.63
N VAL A 39 2.06 9.41 -11.35
CA VAL A 39 1.73 7.99 -11.12
C VAL A 39 1.45 7.70 -9.64
N PHE A 40 2.19 8.34 -8.73
CA PHE A 40 2.19 8.03 -7.30
C PHE A 40 1.69 9.20 -6.44
N GLY A 41 1.16 10.28 -7.03
CA GLY A 41 0.53 11.41 -6.34
C GLY A 41 -0.38 10.99 -5.19
N PRO A 42 -1.32 10.06 -5.40
CA PRO A 42 -2.18 9.57 -4.33
C PRO A 42 -1.44 8.94 -3.14
N LEU A 43 -0.24 8.36 -3.34
CA LEU A 43 0.57 7.80 -2.25
C LEU A 43 1.27 8.90 -1.44
N PHE A 44 1.66 10.01 -2.08
CA PHE A 44 2.16 11.19 -1.36
C PHE A 44 1.07 11.83 -0.53
N GLU A 45 -0.13 12.02 -1.10
CA GLU A 45 -1.30 12.53 -0.38
C GLU A 45 -1.67 11.63 0.81
N ALA A 46 -1.68 10.31 0.61
CA ALA A 46 -1.95 9.32 1.66
C ALA A 46 -0.95 9.38 2.82
N ARG A 47 0.32 9.66 2.51
CA ARG A 47 1.39 9.80 3.51
C ARG A 47 1.24 11.08 4.32
N ASP A 48 0.87 12.18 3.65
CA ASP A 48 0.74 13.50 4.27
C ASP A 48 -0.61 13.69 4.97
N ALA A 49 -1.57 12.78 4.74
CA ALA A 49 -2.85 12.76 5.42
C ALA A 49 -2.68 12.47 6.92
N ASP A 50 -3.27 13.32 7.76
CA ASP A 50 -3.38 13.09 9.20
C ASP A 50 -4.42 12.01 9.47
N THR A 51 -4.01 10.75 9.31
CA THR A 51 -4.87 9.58 9.50
C THR A 51 -4.93 9.10 10.95
N GLY A 52 -4.17 9.72 11.87
CA GLY A 52 -3.98 9.24 13.24
C GLY A 52 -3.24 7.89 13.33
N VAL A 53 -2.79 7.33 12.20
CA VAL A 53 -2.12 6.04 12.08
C VAL A 53 -0.80 6.23 11.33
N GLY A 54 0.27 5.59 11.81
CA GLY A 54 1.57 5.63 11.13
C GLY A 54 1.55 4.88 9.81
N VAL A 55 1.91 5.57 8.71
CA VAL A 55 2.19 4.96 7.41
C VAL A 55 3.62 5.26 6.97
N HIS A 56 4.22 4.34 6.22
CA HIS A 56 5.51 4.54 5.58
C HIS A 56 5.36 4.57 4.07
N LEU A 57 6.05 5.50 3.42
CA LEU A 57 6.15 5.53 1.97
C LEU A 57 7.49 4.91 1.56
N MET A 58 7.45 3.67 1.10
CA MET A 58 8.62 2.90 0.69
C MET A 58 8.98 3.14 -0.76
N MET A 59 10.27 3.35 -1.02
CA MET A 59 10.84 3.62 -2.33
C MET A 59 11.86 2.56 -2.73
N ALA A 60 11.62 1.92 -3.87
CA ALA A 60 12.64 1.16 -4.59
C ALA A 60 13.14 2.01 -5.77
N ALA A 61 14.45 2.08 -5.97
CA ALA A 61 15.05 2.92 -7.01
C ALA A 61 16.25 2.22 -7.65
N LEU A 62 16.38 2.34 -8.96
CA LEU A 62 17.63 2.08 -9.68
C LEU A 62 18.43 3.38 -9.69
N ILE A 63 19.67 3.31 -9.21
CA ILE A 63 20.55 4.47 -9.09
C ILE A 63 21.84 4.24 -9.85
N ARG A 64 22.39 5.33 -10.39
CA ARG A 64 23.71 5.35 -11.00
C ARG A 64 24.60 6.35 -10.29
N ALA A 65 25.77 5.89 -9.86
CA ALA A 65 26.80 6.75 -9.31
C ALA A 65 27.40 7.65 -10.41
N ARG A 66 27.58 8.93 -10.11
CA ARG A 66 28.26 9.90 -11.01
C ARG A 66 29.65 10.24 -10.52
N ARG A 67 29.75 10.58 -9.23
CA ARG A 67 30.96 10.92 -8.47
C ARG A 67 30.75 10.45 -7.03
N GLU A 68 31.76 10.60 -6.18
CA GLU A 68 31.65 10.26 -4.77
C GLU A 68 30.40 10.91 -4.14
N GLN A 69 29.56 10.08 -3.50
CA GLN A 69 28.32 10.45 -2.82
C GLN A 69 27.26 11.18 -3.68
N THR A 70 27.37 11.12 -5.01
CA THR A 70 26.36 11.67 -5.92
C THR A 70 25.71 10.55 -6.73
N TYR A 71 24.43 10.31 -6.46
CA TYR A 71 23.64 9.25 -7.08
C TYR A 71 22.46 9.84 -7.85
N GLU A 72 22.32 9.45 -9.11
CA GLU A 72 21.17 9.81 -9.93
C GLU A 72 20.18 8.65 -9.99
N VAL A 73 18.89 8.94 -9.84
CA VAL A 73 17.82 7.97 -9.99
C VAL A 73 17.49 7.83 -11.48
N GLU A 74 17.55 6.59 -11.98
CA GLU A 74 17.16 6.26 -13.34
C GLU A 74 15.68 5.86 -13.41
N SER A 75 15.22 5.13 -12.40
CA SER A 75 13.81 4.76 -12.21
C SER A 75 13.52 4.55 -10.73
N LEU A 76 12.25 4.73 -10.35
CA LEU A 76 11.79 4.44 -9.00
C LEU A 76 10.37 3.87 -9.01
N SER A 77 9.99 3.27 -7.89
CA SER A 77 8.63 2.84 -7.58
C SER A 77 8.35 3.10 -6.10
N LEU A 78 7.10 3.44 -5.81
CA LEU A 78 6.62 3.75 -4.46
C LEU A 78 5.54 2.76 -4.02
N MET A 79 5.51 2.48 -2.72
CA MET A 79 4.51 1.64 -2.09
C MET A 79 4.21 2.17 -0.69
N LEU A 80 2.93 2.25 -0.33
CA LEU A 80 2.51 2.58 1.02
C LEU A 80 2.53 1.32 1.89
N THR A 81 3.01 1.43 3.12
CA THR A 81 2.95 0.35 4.11
C THR A 81 2.39 0.84 5.44
N SER A 82 1.73 -0.05 6.18
CA SER A 82 1.34 0.22 7.58
C SER A 82 2.57 0.33 8.49
N GLU A 83 2.35 0.73 9.75
CA GLU A 83 3.36 0.73 10.83
C GLU A 83 4.05 -0.63 11.04
N HIS A 84 3.37 -1.73 10.67
CA HIS A 84 3.90 -3.09 10.73
C HIS A 84 4.55 -3.54 9.42
N TRP A 85 4.89 -2.59 8.52
CA TRP A 85 5.53 -2.83 7.23
C TRP A 85 4.70 -3.71 6.27
N ILE A 86 3.37 -3.73 6.44
CA ILE A 86 2.47 -4.49 5.57
C ILE A 86 2.05 -3.58 4.40
N PRO A 87 2.25 -4.00 3.14
CA PRO A 87 1.82 -3.22 1.98
C PRO A 87 0.32 -2.93 1.98
N VAL A 88 -0.05 -1.69 1.67
CA VAL A 88 -1.44 -1.24 1.51
C VAL A 88 -1.56 -0.41 0.24
N GLU A 89 -2.71 -0.50 -0.44
CA GLU A 89 -2.95 0.26 -1.68
C GLU A 89 -3.50 1.65 -1.40
N GLY A 90 -3.96 1.91 -0.17
CA GLY A 90 -4.39 3.22 0.29
C GLY A 90 -4.75 3.21 1.77
N VAL A 91 -4.94 4.41 2.34
CA VAL A 91 -5.24 4.60 3.77
C VAL A 91 -6.53 3.89 4.21
N HIS A 92 -7.47 3.68 3.29
CA HIS A 92 -8.73 3.00 3.55
C HIS A 92 -8.56 1.51 3.91
N GLU A 93 -7.41 0.90 3.59
CA GLU A 93 -7.12 -0.49 3.99
C GLU A 93 -6.60 -0.59 5.45
N LEU A 94 -6.06 0.50 6.01
CA LEU A 94 -5.38 0.49 7.30
C LEU A 94 -6.23 -0.06 8.45
N PRO A 95 -7.52 0.32 8.61
CA PRO A 95 -8.30 -0.16 9.75
C PRO A 95 -8.46 -1.69 9.75
N LEU A 96 -8.60 -2.30 8.57
CA LEU A 96 -8.67 -3.76 8.44
C LEU A 96 -7.32 -4.40 8.81
N ILE A 97 -6.21 -3.88 8.26
CA ILE A 97 -4.87 -4.40 8.54
C ILE A 97 -4.53 -4.29 10.02
N GLN A 98 -4.86 -3.15 10.65
CA GLN A 98 -4.65 -2.95 12.08
C GLN A 98 -5.51 -3.91 12.91
N ALA A 99 -6.78 -4.11 12.57
CA ALA A 99 -7.62 -5.07 13.28
C ALA A 99 -7.09 -6.50 13.17
N LEU A 100 -6.59 -6.90 12.00
CA LEU A 100 -5.96 -8.20 11.81
C LEU A 100 -4.70 -8.35 12.66
N VAL A 101 -3.84 -7.34 12.70
CA VAL A 101 -2.61 -7.37 13.52
C VAL A 101 -2.92 -7.33 15.02
N ALA A 102 -3.82 -6.45 15.45
CA ALA A 102 -4.21 -6.31 16.85
C ALA A 102 -4.85 -7.59 17.42
N GLN A 103 -5.63 -8.30 16.60
CA GLN A 103 -6.20 -9.61 16.95
C GLN A 103 -5.23 -10.78 16.68
N GLN A 104 -3.97 -10.51 16.32
CA GLN A 104 -2.94 -11.51 16.02
C GLN A 104 -3.39 -12.57 15.02
N ARG A 105 -4.18 -12.15 14.03
CA ARG A 105 -4.75 -13.06 13.02
C ARG A 105 -3.65 -13.55 12.08
N ARG A 106 -3.82 -14.78 11.59
CA ARG A 106 -2.97 -15.33 10.51
C ARG A 106 -3.58 -14.96 9.17
N PHE A 107 -2.91 -14.13 8.39
CA PHE A 107 -3.39 -13.72 7.07
C PHE A 107 -2.26 -13.60 6.04
N VAL A 108 -2.63 -13.67 4.76
CA VAL A 108 -1.78 -13.26 3.63
C VAL A 108 -2.30 -11.93 3.08
N LYS A 109 -1.40 -11.01 2.75
CA LYS A 109 -1.70 -9.82 1.95
C LYS A 109 -1.32 -10.09 0.50
N PRO A 110 -2.28 -10.34 -0.41
CA PRO A 110 -1.96 -10.48 -1.83
C PRO A 110 -1.41 -9.15 -2.36
N LEU A 111 -0.36 -9.23 -3.18
CA LEU A 111 0.19 -8.09 -3.89
C LEU A 111 -0.23 -8.16 -5.35
N ARG A 112 -0.50 -7.00 -5.93
CA ARG A 112 -0.89 -6.91 -7.35
C ARG A 112 0.24 -7.32 -8.30
N TYR A 113 1.51 -7.29 -7.87
CA TYR A 113 2.68 -7.50 -8.73
C TYR A 113 2.54 -6.76 -10.08
N ASP A 114 2.51 -7.47 -11.21
CA ASP A 114 2.35 -6.94 -12.56
C ASP A 114 0.88 -6.88 -13.04
N ALA A 115 -0.08 -7.28 -12.19
CA ALA A 115 -1.49 -7.19 -12.50
C ALA A 115 -1.93 -5.74 -12.71
N ARG A 116 -2.82 -5.56 -13.69
CA ARG A 116 -3.31 -4.23 -14.11
C ARG A 116 -4.16 -3.55 -13.04
N SER A 117 -4.79 -4.32 -12.15
CA SER A 117 -5.63 -3.79 -11.09
C SER A 117 -5.50 -4.61 -9.82
N VAL A 118 -5.37 -3.93 -8.68
CA VAL A 118 -5.46 -4.58 -7.37
C VAL A 118 -6.89 -4.97 -6.99
N SER A 119 -7.89 -4.40 -7.69
CA SER A 119 -9.29 -4.67 -7.41
C SER A 119 -9.67 -6.12 -7.63
N GLU A 120 -8.91 -6.85 -8.45
CA GLU A 120 -9.13 -8.27 -8.73
C GLU A 120 -8.74 -9.20 -7.56
N PHE A 121 -7.97 -8.71 -6.58
CA PHE A 121 -7.51 -9.49 -5.44
C PHE A 121 -8.32 -9.19 -4.18
N ALA A 122 -8.40 -10.16 -3.26
CA ALA A 122 -8.83 -9.87 -1.90
C ALA A 122 -7.85 -8.88 -1.25
N THR A 123 -8.34 -7.98 -0.39
CA THR A 123 -7.48 -7.08 0.38
C THR A 123 -6.58 -7.89 1.32
N ALA A 124 -7.11 -8.96 1.93
CA ALA A 124 -6.36 -9.95 2.69
C ALA A 124 -7.03 -11.33 2.58
N LEU A 125 -6.26 -12.40 2.80
CA LEU A 125 -6.75 -13.77 2.93
C LEU A 125 -6.55 -14.22 4.36
N LEU A 126 -7.64 -14.43 5.10
CA LEU A 126 -7.63 -14.87 6.49
C LEU A 126 -7.49 -16.39 6.55
N LEU A 127 -6.44 -16.87 7.21
CA LEU A 127 -6.04 -18.29 7.18
C LEU A 127 -6.46 -19.08 8.41
N ASP A 128 -7.03 -18.42 9.41
CA ASP A 128 -7.33 -18.98 10.73
C ASP A 128 -8.82 -18.96 11.07
N ALA A 129 -9.69 -18.83 10.06
CA ALA A 129 -11.14 -18.80 10.21
C ALA A 129 -11.82 -20.13 9.80
N GLY A 130 -11.04 -21.20 9.59
CA GLY A 130 -11.52 -22.50 9.14
C GLY A 130 -10.50 -23.24 8.28
N PRO A 131 -10.90 -24.34 7.62
CA PRO A 131 -10.00 -25.15 6.80
C PRO A 131 -9.62 -24.50 5.45
N VAL A 132 -10.35 -23.47 5.02
CA VAL A 132 -10.12 -22.74 3.77
C VAL A 132 -9.89 -21.27 4.08
N ALA A 133 -8.97 -20.64 3.36
CA ALA A 133 -8.72 -19.20 3.51
C ALA A 133 -9.98 -18.38 3.18
N VAL A 134 -10.31 -17.44 4.06
CA VAL A 134 -11.47 -16.56 3.90
C VAL A 134 -11.00 -15.24 3.24
N PRO A 135 -11.46 -14.92 2.02
CA PRO A 135 -11.10 -13.67 1.37
C PRO A 135 -11.82 -12.50 2.03
N LEU A 136 -11.05 -11.48 2.42
CA LEU A 136 -11.52 -10.22 2.99
C LEU A 136 -11.43 -9.15 1.90
N HIS A 137 -12.58 -8.62 1.48
CA HIS A 137 -12.68 -7.61 0.44
C HIS A 137 -13.13 -6.27 1.02
N LEU A 138 -12.50 -5.19 0.56
CA LEU A 138 -12.92 -3.82 0.82
C LEU A 138 -13.59 -3.20 -0.39
N LEU A 139 -14.62 -2.41 -0.14
CA LEU A 139 -15.23 -1.50 -1.10
C LEU A 139 -15.07 -0.08 -0.57
N SER A 140 -14.32 0.75 -1.30
CA SER A 140 -14.12 2.15 -0.95
C SER A 140 -14.99 3.06 -1.84
N PRO A 141 -15.56 4.15 -1.31
CA PRO A 141 -16.28 5.13 -2.13
C PRO A 141 -15.34 5.80 -3.15
N PHE A 142 -14.03 5.83 -2.88
CA PHE A 142 -13.01 6.45 -3.72
C PHE A 142 -12.56 5.57 -4.91
N MET A 143 -13.02 4.32 -4.99
CA MET A 143 -12.73 3.48 -6.17
C MET A 143 -13.34 4.09 -7.43
N SER A 144 -12.58 4.09 -8.51
CA SER A 144 -13.12 4.40 -9.84
C SER A 144 -14.22 3.39 -10.22
N PRO A 145 -15.14 3.75 -11.14
CA PRO A 145 -16.18 2.82 -11.59
C PRO A 145 -15.63 1.49 -12.12
N ALA A 146 -14.49 1.52 -12.82
CA ALA A 146 -13.83 0.32 -13.34
C ALA A 146 -13.26 -0.57 -12.23
N GLU A 147 -12.60 0.04 -11.24
CA GLU A 147 -12.07 -0.68 -10.07
C GLU A 147 -13.18 -1.28 -9.21
N ARG A 148 -14.27 -0.54 -9.00
CA ARG A 148 -15.44 -1.02 -8.25
C ARG A 148 -16.05 -2.24 -8.94
N LEU A 149 -16.28 -2.16 -10.24
CA LEU A 149 -16.83 -3.28 -11.00
C LEU A 149 -15.89 -4.50 -11.00
N ALA A 150 -14.58 -4.29 -11.10
CA ALA A 150 -13.61 -5.39 -10.97
C ALA A 150 -13.64 -6.04 -9.58
N LYS A 151 -13.75 -5.22 -8.52
CA LYS A 151 -13.85 -5.71 -7.14
C LYS A 151 -15.14 -6.49 -6.89
N GLU A 152 -16.27 -5.99 -7.37
CA GLU A 152 -17.57 -6.67 -7.26
C GLU A 152 -17.58 -8.03 -7.98
N ARG A 153 -16.92 -8.12 -9.15
CA ARG A 153 -16.70 -9.40 -9.84
C ARG A 153 -15.82 -10.34 -9.02
N ALA A 154 -14.73 -9.85 -8.43
CA ALA A 154 -13.85 -10.66 -7.58
C ALA A 154 -14.57 -11.17 -6.32
N ILE A 155 -15.41 -10.33 -5.69
CA ILE A 155 -16.27 -10.72 -4.56
C ILE A 155 -17.25 -11.81 -4.99
N SER A 156 -17.92 -11.62 -6.12
CA SER A 156 -18.90 -12.59 -6.63
C SER A 156 -18.24 -13.94 -6.97
N ALA A 157 -17.03 -13.93 -7.53
CA ALA A 157 -16.24 -15.13 -7.82
C ALA A 157 -15.74 -15.84 -6.54
N SER A 158 -15.59 -15.11 -5.43
CA SER A 158 -15.19 -15.66 -4.13
C SER A 158 -16.30 -16.45 -3.44
N GLY A 159 -17.55 -16.34 -3.92
CA GLY A 159 -18.72 -17.05 -3.37
C GLY A 159 -19.17 -16.53 -2.00
N ALA A 160 -20.10 -17.27 -1.39
CA ALA A 160 -20.77 -16.88 -0.13
C ALA A 160 -19.86 -16.82 1.11
N ALA A 161 -18.61 -17.32 1.00
CA ALA A 161 -17.65 -17.30 2.10
C ALA A 161 -16.86 -15.98 2.18
N ALA A 162 -17.02 -15.05 1.23
CA ALA A 162 -16.31 -13.78 1.25
C ALA A 162 -16.81 -12.86 2.36
N TRP A 163 -15.87 -12.34 3.15
CA TRP A 163 -16.14 -11.22 4.06
C TRP A 163 -15.97 -9.93 3.28
N VAL A 164 -16.95 -9.04 3.36
CA VAL A 164 -16.96 -7.78 2.60
C VAL A 164 -17.25 -6.63 3.55
N TRP A 165 -16.45 -5.57 3.46
CA TRP A 165 -16.68 -4.32 4.17
C TRP A 165 -16.69 -3.14 3.21
N ARG A 166 -17.76 -2.34 3.27
CA ARG A 166 -17.83 -1.03 2.63
C ARG A 166 -17.29 0.00 3.62
N THR A 167 -16.25 0.73 3.27
CA THR A 167 -15.55 1.62 4.21
C THR A 167 -16.39 2.83 4.65
N GLU A 168 -17.57 3.03 4.05
CA GLU A 168 -18.58 3.99 4.48
C GLU A 168 -19.42 3.50 5.68
N ASP A 169 -19.48 2.18 5.88
CA ASP A 169 -20.17 1.53 6.98
C ASP A 169 -19.21 1.20 8.14
N SER A 170 -19.78 0.89 9.31
CA SER A 170 -19.00 0.31 10.41
C SER A 170 -18.39 -1.03 10.00
N MET A 171 -17.12 -1.24 10.32
CA MET A 171 -16.42 -2.49 9.99
C MET A 171 -17.13 -3.68 10.67
N PRO A 172 -17.57 -4.70 9.90
CA PRO A 172 -18.16 -5.90 10.46
C PRO A 172 -17.16 -6.64 11.36
N ALA A 173 -17.65 -7.46 12.28
CA ALA A 173 -16.77 -8.35 13.04
C ALA A 173 -15.99 -9.26 12.08
N LEU A 174 -14.70 -9.48 12.37
CA LEU A 174 -13.88 -10.43 11.61
C LEU A 174 -14.42 -11.85 11.82
N PRO A 175 -14.32 -12.75 10.82
CA PRO A 175 -14.69 -14.14 10.97
C PRO A 175 -14.00 -14.77 12.19
N SER A 176 -14.74 -15.55 12.97
CA SER A 176 -14.23 -16.16 14.20
C SER A 176 -13.07 -17.11 13.91
N SER A 177 -12.08 -17.13 14.80
CA SER A 177 -11.05 -18.15 14.73
C SER A 177 -11.55 -19.42 15.43
N PRO A 178 -11.51 -20.61 14.80
CA PRO A 178 -11.90 -21.87 15.45
C PRO A 178 -10.97 -22.23 16.61
N THR A 179 -9.79 -21.60 16.69
CA THR A 179 -8.79 -21.83 17.74
C THR A 179 -8.90 -20.88 18.94
N GLY A 180 -10.03 -20.20 19.17
CA GLY A 180 -10.28 -19.61 20.49
C GLY A 180 -10.19 -20.73 21.54
N ASN A 181 -9.30 -20.71 22.54
CA ASN A 181 -9.12 -19.70 23.59
C ASN A 181 -7.88 -20.07 24.46
N PRO A 182 -7.49 -19.26 25.46
CA PRO A 182 -7.93 -17.90 25.81
C PRO A 182 -6.83 -16.83 25.65
#